data_AF-A0A355BLJ6-F1
#
_entry.id   AF-A0A355BLJ6-F1
#
_cell.length_a   1.000
_cell.length_b   1.000
_cell.length_c   1.000
_cell.angle_alpha   90.00
_cell.angle_beta   90.00
_cell.angle_gamma   90.00
#
_symmetry.space_group_name_H-M   'P 1'
#
loop_
_entity.id
_entity.type
_entity.pdbx_description
1 polymer ?
#
loop_
_entity_poly.entity_id
_entity_poly.type
_entity_poly.pdbx_seq_one_letter_code
_entity_poly.pdbx_strand_id
1 'polypeptide(L)'
;MQQLRRISAIVLSLLLITGSLTVPQPGLAKAAPDAVTELTFTIMHTNDEHSALLPLLLIDFDPTSNSGSGGGFARLASAVNTIRANKRATGEPVLLVSAGDYLS
;
A
#
# COMPACT_ATOMS: atom_id res chain seq x y z
N MET A 1 26.23 -61.65 -16.72
CA MET A 1 26.30 -60.28 -17.31
C MET A 1 25.00 -59.82 -17.98
N GLN A 2 24.20 -60.69 -18.59
CA GLN A 2 22.95 -60.30 -19.30
C GLN A 2 21.83 -59.81 -18.35
N GLN A 3 21.70 -60.43 -17.18
CA GLN A 3 20.76 -60.02 -16.11
C GLN A 3 21.06 -58.60 -15.59
N LEU A 4 22.35 -58.26 -15.40
CA LEU A 4 22.79 -56.95 -14.92
C LEU A 4 22.47 -55.83 -15.93
N ARG A 5 22.65 -56.11 -17.24
CA ARG A 5 22.30 -55.16 -18.32
C ARG A 5 20.79 -54.90 -18.41
N ARG A 6 19.96 -55.91 -18.12
CA ARG A 6 18.48 -55.78 -18.07
C ARG A 6 18.04 -54.94 -16.89
N ILE A 7 18.62 -55.16 -15.71
CA ILE A 7 18.33 -54.36 -14.51
C ILE A 7 18.75 -52.91 -14.73
N SER A 8 19.94 -52.65 -15.29
CA SER A 8 20.38 -51.30 -15.63
C SER A 8 19.46 -50.62 -16.66
N ALA A 9 18.97 -51.36 -17.66
CA ALA A 9 18.04 -50.81 -18.66
C ALA A 9 16.66 -50.47 -18.07
N ILE A 10 16.17 -51.27 -17.12
CA ILE A 10 14.90 -51.01 -16.43
C ILE A 10 15.04 -49.80 -15.50
N VAL A 11 16.14 -49.70 -14.75
CA VAL A 11 16.41 -48.56 -13.87
C VAL A 11 16.57 -47.26 -14.68
N LEU A 12 17.26 -47.30 -15.81
CA LEU A 12 17.43 -46.14 -16.68
C LEU A 12 16.10 -45.70 -17.32
N SER A 13 15.28 -46.67 -17.76
CA SER A 13 13.93 -46.39 -18.28
C SER A 13 13.02 -45.79 -17.22
N LEU A 14 13.10 -46.27 -15.98
CA LEU A 14 12.32 -45.73 -14.86
C LEU A 14 12.75 -44.30 -14.49
N LEU A 15 14.05 -44.00 -14.59
CA LEU A 15 14.60 -42.67 -14.34
C LEU A 15 14.21 -41.64 -15.42
N LEU A 16 14.04 -42.10 -16.67
CA LEU A 16 13.61 -41.26 -17.80
C LEU A 16 12.11 -40.93 -17.75
N ILE A 17 11.28 -41.83 -17.20
CA ILE A 17 9.83 -41.62 -17.06
C ILE A 17 9.52 -40.60 -15.96
N THR A 18 10.28 -40.58 -14.87
CA THR A 18 10.09 -39.64 -13.75
C THR A 18 10.66 -38.23 -14.00
N GLY A 19 11.51 -38.06 -15.02
CA GLY A 19 12.06 -36.77 -15.44
C GLY A 19 11.09 -35.83 -16.16
N SER A 20 9.83 -36.25 -16.40
CA SER A 20 8.83 -35.46 -17.12
C SER A 20 8.02 -34.49 -16.22
N LEU A 21 8.44 -34.31 -14.97
CA LEU A 21 7.89 -33.26 -14.11
C LEU A 21 8.39 -31.90 -14.65
N THR A 22 7.53 -31.25 -15.42
CA THR A 22 7.66 -29.85 -15.82
C THR A 22 7.86 -29.00 -14.58
N VAL A 23 9.11 -28.66 -14.25
CA VAL A 23 9.42 -27.63 -13.27
C VAL A 23 8.87 -26.33 -13.87
N PRO A 24 7.87 -25.67 -13.24
CA PRO A 24 7.43 -24.37 -13.71
C PRO A 24 8.63 -23.43 -13.59
N GLN A 25 9.23 -23.03 -14.71
CA GLN A 25 10.26 -21.99 -14.73
C GLN A 25 9.59 -20.68 -14.29
N PRO A 26 9.92 -20.14 -13.10
CA PRO A 26 9.47 -18.82 -12.75
C PRO A 26 10.38 -17.85 -13.51
N GLY A 27 9.92 -17.27 -14.63
CA GLY A 27 10.68 -16.14 -15.17
C GLY A 27 10.51 -15.69 -16.61
N LEU A 28 9.66 -16.27 -17.45
CA LEU A 28 9.54 -15.79 -18.84
C LEU A 28 8.10 -15.75 -19.39
N ALA A 29 7.12 -15.50 -18.51
CA ALA A 29 5.88 -14.90 -18.99
C ALA A 29 6.19 -13.44 -19.30
N LYS A 30 6.27 -13.10 -20.60
CA LYS A 30 6.24 -11.71 -21.06
C LYS A 30 4.97 -11.09 -20.48
N ALA A 31 5.11 -10.23 -19.47
CA ALA A 31 4.00 -9.49 -18.92
C ALA A 31 3.28 -8.82 -20.10
N ALA A 32 2.00 -9.15 -20.29
CA ALA A 32 1.16 -8.37 -21.15
C ALA A 32 1.30 -6.90 -20.70
N PRO A 33 1.35 -5.92 -21.60
CA PRO A 33 1.33 -4.53 -21.17
C PRO A 33 0.10 -4.39 -20.26
N ASP A 34 0.33 -4.03 -19.00
CA ASP A 34 -0.75 -3.79 -18.06
C ASP A 34 -1.73 -2.86 -18.76
N ALA A 35 -2.98 -3.29 -18.88
CA ALA A 35 -4.03 -2.42 -19.38
C ALA A 35 -3.95 -1.14 -18.55
N VAL A 36 -3.74 0.01 -19.20
CA VAL A 36 -3.66 1.30 -18.52
C VAL A 36 -5.02 1.54 -17.89
N THR A 37 -5.13 1.19 -16.61
CA THR A 37 -6.32 1.40 -15.81
C THR A 37 -6.25 2.78 -15.21
N GLU A 38 -7.33 3.54 -15.37
CA GLU A 38 -7.47 4.85 -14.74
C GLU A 38 -7.38 4.67 -13.21
N LEU A 39 -6.49 5.43 -12.57
CA LEU A 39 -6.28 5.40 -11.13
C LEU A 39 -6.90 6.66 -10.50
N THR A 40 -8.05 6.49 -9.85
CA THR A 40 -8.61 7.51 -8.97
C THR A 40 -7.92 7.43 -7.61
N PHE A 41 -7.37 8.55 -7.13
CA PHE A 41 -6.75 8.63 -5.80
C PHE A 41 -7.00 10.03 -5.18
N THR A 42 -6.97 10.10 -3.85
CA THR A 42 -7.13 11.35 -3.09
C THR A 42 -5.77 11.86 -2.61
N ILE A 43 -5.51 13.15 -2.78
CA ILE A 43 -4.40 13.85 -2.12
C ILE A 43 -4.98 14.72 -1.00
N MET A 44 -4.49 14.50 0.21
CA MET A 44 -4.68 15.40 1.35
C MET A 44 -3.38 16.15 1.58
N HIS A 45 -3.44 17.45 1.83
CA HIS A 45 -2.25 18.22 2.14
C HIS A 45 -2.43 19.18 3.32
N THR A 46 -1.33 19.47 3.98
CA THR A 46 -1.17 20.55 4.97
C THR A 46 0.03 21.41 4.57
N ASN A 47 0.11 22.63 5.09
CA ASN A 47 1.18 23.59 4.85
C ASN A 47 1.22 24.59 6.01
N ASP A 48 2.38 25.22 6.24
CA ASP A 48 2.54 26.34 7.15
C ASP A 48 2.00 26.03 8.55
N GLU A 49 2.30 24.83 9.06
CA GLU A 49 1.78 24.42 10.36
C GLU A 49 2.39 25.26 11.50
N HIS A 50 3.55 25.89 11.31
CA HIS A 50 4.15 26.87 12.23
C HIS A 50 4.09 26.44 13.71
N SER A 51 4.37 25.17 14.01
CA SER A 51 4.26 24.58 15.34
C SER A 51 2.87 24.72 16.02
N ALA A 52 1.80 24.93 15.25
CA ALA A 52 0.41 25.03 15.71
C ALA A 52 -0.17 23.65 16.13
N LEU A 53 0.50 23.02 17.10
CA LEU A 53 0.16 21.70 17.62
C LEU A 53 -1.22 21.70 18.29
N LEU A 54 -1.54 22.79 18.99
CA LEU A 54 -2.77 22.97 19.74
C LEU A 54 -3.82 23.72 18.90
N PRO A 55 -5.12 23.52 19.18
CA PRO A 55 -6.17 24.29 18.53
C PRO A 55 -6.00 25.79 18.73
N LEU A 56 -6.39 26.57 17.72
CA LEU A 56 -6.54 28.01 17.84
C LEU A 56 -7.63 28.31 18.88
N LEU A 57 -7.45 29.39 19.64
CA LEU A 57 -8.34 29.81 20.71
C LEU A 57 -8.54 28.71 21.77
N LEU A 58 -7.49 27.97 22.15
CA LEU A 58 -7.61 26.90 23.14
C LEU A 58 -8.02 27.40 24.53
N ILE A 59 -7.44 28.53 24.97
CA ILE A 59 -7.68 29.12 26.30
C ILE A 59 -8.76 30.19 26.21
N ASP A 60 -8.70 31.05 25.19
CA ASP A 60 -9.61 32.20 25.01
C ASP A 60 -10.83 31.84 24.16
N PHE A 61 -11.32 30.60 24.26
CA PHE A 61 -12.52 30.19 23.55
C PHE A 61 -13.75 30.87 24.15
N ASP A 62 -14.38 31.76 23.37
CA ASP A 62 -15.68 32.33 23.70
C ASP A 62 -16.80 31.53 23.01
N PRO A 63 -17.59 30.74 23.77
CA PRO A 63 -18.68 29.95 23.21
C PRO A 63 -19.85 30.79 22.68
N THR A 64 -19.89 32.08 23.00
CA THR A 64 -20.92 33.02 22.51
C THR A 64 -20.49 33.74 21.23
N SER A 65 -19.20 33.69 20.89
CA SER A 65 -18.68 34.23 19.64
C SER A 65 -18.99 33.26 18.47
N ASN A 66 -19.21 33.81 17.28
CA ASN A 66 -19.32 33.00 16.05
C ASN A 66 -17.97 32.37 15.62
N SER A 67 -16.88 32.68 16.34
CA SER A 67 -15.53 32.22 16.04
C SER A 67 -15.27 30.90 16.77
N GLY A 68 -15.41 29.78 16.06
CA GLY A 68 -15.06 28.46 16.58
C GLY A 68 -13.56 28.28 16.80
N SER A 69 -13.19 27.43 17.76
CA SER A 69 -11.82 26.90 17.86
C SER A 69 -11.54 25.94 16.69
N GLY A 70 -10.47 26.18 15.94
CA GLY A 70 -10.07 25.40 14.77
C GLY A 70 -8.67 24.78 14.88
N GLY A 71 -8.36 23.85 13.99
CA GLY A 71 -7.02 23.26 13.89
C GLY A 71 -6.65 22.30 15.03
N GLY A 72 -5.35 22.21 15.31
CA GLY A 72 -4.76 21.28 16.26
C GLY A 72 -4.55 19.88 15.70
N PHE A 73 -3.40 19.28 16.02
CA PHE A 73 -2.95 18.01 15.42
C PHE A 73 -3.83 16.82 15.78
N ALA A 74 -4.44 16.82 16.97
CA ALA A 74 -5.38 15.76 17.36
C ALA A 74 -6.64 15.75 16.49
N ARG A 75 -7.20 16.94 16.17
CA ARG A 75 -8.38 17.05 15.31
C ARG A 75 -8.03 16.75 13.85
N LEU A 76 -6.89 17.26 13.39
CA LEU A 76 -6.35 16.95 12.06
C LEU A 76 -6.16 15.43 11.88
N ALA A 77 -5.52 14.75 12.83
CA ALA A 77 -5.31 13.31 12.79
C ALA A 77 -6.62 12.53 12.75
N SER A 78 -7.62 12.95 13.54
CA SER A 78 -8.96 12.36 13.50
C SER A 78 -9.60 12.49 12.11
N ALA A 79 -9.59 13.69 11.53
CA ALA A 79 -10.13 13.95 10.19
C ALA A 79 -9.41 13.13 9.11
N VAL A 80 -8.07 13.08 9.16
CA VAL A 80 -7.25 12.24 8.26
C VAL A 80 -7.65 10.77 8.36
N ASN A 81 -7.81 10.25 9.58
CA ASN A 81 -8.16 8.85 9.79
C ASN A 81 -9.56 8.53 9.28
N THR A 82 -10.55 9.40 9.54
CA THR A 82 -11.91 9.27 9.01
C THR A 82 -11.91 9.26 7.48
N ILE A 83 -11.22 10.21 6.84
CA ILE A 83 -11.15 10.27 5.38
C ILE A 83 -10.49 9.01 4.81
N ARG A 84 -9.36 8.58 5.38
CA ARG A 84 -8.69 7.34 4.97
C ARG A 84 -9.55 6.10 5.13
N ALA A 85 -10.34 6.01 6.21
CA ALA A 85 -11.25 4.89 6.41
C ALA A 85 -12.35 4.87 5.33
N ASN A 86 -12.97 6.02 5.06
CA ASN A 86 -14.01 6.15 4.03
C ASN A 86 -13.48 5.81 2.63
N LYS A 87 -12.30 6.32 2.27
CA LYS A 87 -11.67 6.07 0.97
C LYS A 87 -11.20 4.62 0.80
N ARG A 88 -10.71 4.01 1.88
CA ARG A 88 -10.38 2.57 1.89
C ARG A 88 -11.62 1.71 1.62
N ALA A 89 -12.80 2.10 2.13
CA ALA A 89 -14.04 1.36 1.87
C ALA A 89 -14.43 1.33 0.38
N THR A 90 -13.97 2.31 -0.41
CA THR A 90 -14.20 2.37 -1.86
C THR A 90 -12.99 1.92 -2.69
N GLY A 91 -11.93 1.41 -2.05
CA GLY A 91 -10.69 1.00 -2.72
C GLY A 91 -9.85 2.15 -3.28
N GLU A 92 -10.13 3.40 -2.89
CA GLU A 92 -9.45 4.59 -3.39
C GLU A 92 -8.17 4.87 -2.57
N PRO A 93 -6.97 4.92 -3.18
CA PRO A 93 -5.73 5.26 -2.47
C PRO A 93 -5.75 6.71 -1.96
N VAL A 94 -5.08 6.94 -0.83
CA VAL A 94 -4.94 8.27 -0.22
C VAL A 94 -3.48 8.59 0.04
N LEU A 95 -3.02 9.71 -0.50
CA LEU A 95 -1.71 10.31 -0.21
C LEU A 95 -1.91 11.49 0.75
N LEU A 96 -1.15 11.53 1.85
CA LEU A 96 -1.09 12.68 2.76
C LEU A 96 0.30 13.32 2.68
N VAL A 97 0.36 14.62 2.45
CA VAL A 97 1.62 15.37 2.28
C VAL A 97 1.61 16.65 3.11
N SER A 98 2.73 17.01 3.73
CA SER A 98 2.94 18.37 4.24
C SER A 98 3.82 19.13 3.25
N ALA A 99 3.45 20.38 2.92
CA ALA A 99 4.19 21.25 2.01
C ALA A 99 5.36 21.99 2.69
N GLY A 100 5.57 21.78 4.00
CA GLY A 100 6.66 22.40 4.76
C GLY A 100 6.21 23.55 5.66
N ASP A 101 7.19 24.18 6.29
CA ASP A 101 7.04 25.19 7.36
C ASP A 101 6.30 24.65 8.60
N TYR A 102 6.79 23.48 9.06
CA TYR A 102 6.29 22.78 10.23
C TYR A 102 6.77 23.38 11.56
N LEU A 103 8.01 23.89 11.58
CA LEU A 103 8.68 24.43 12.77
C LEU A 103 8.80 25.94 12.66
N SER A 104 8.66 26.62 13.81
CA SER A 104 8.88 28.06 13.96
C SER A 104 10.11 28.34 14.82
#